data_AF-A0A7S2IHS2-F1
#
_entry.id   AF-A0A7S2IHS2-F1
#
_cell.length_a   1.000
_cell.length_b   1.000
_cell.length_c   1.000
_cell.angle_alpha   90.00
_cell.angle_beta   90.00
_cell.angle_gamma   90.00
#
_symmetry.space_group_name_H-M   'P 1'
#
loop_
_entity.id
_entity.type
_entity.pdbx_description
1 polymer ?
#
loop_
_entity_poly.entity_id
_entity_poly.type
_entity_poly.pdbx_seq_one_letter_code
_entity_poly.pdbx_strand_id
1 'polypeptide(L)'
;FQALAIAVCSDRRWMGDWALRVPEALALQEGAKLLIVPVSFLLVFRLNRAAVRFYDARAAFGSVIHVCRVLASQAVAYGAQNVEARDDMCRWVVAFPVATRNYLRAEAPDVGRELAGVLSPDESAALQRAEVQPLLCLDRMRRAALAAARSNAADAEAVSAAALRS
;
A
#
# COMPACT_ATOMS: atom_id res chain seq x y z
N PHE A 1 19.33 -30.87 14.79
CA PHE A 1 18.76 -29.95 13.79
C PHE A 1 19.70 -28.81 13.36
N GLN A 2 20.63 -28.31 14.19
CA GLN A 2 21.63 -27.29 13.75
C GLN A 2 22.73 -27.82 12.82
N ALA A 3 23.07 -29.12 12.88
CA ALA A 3 24.13 -29.69 12.02
C ALA A 3 23.68 -29.87 10.55
N LEU A 4 22.38 -30.04 10.29
CA LEU A 4 21.86 -30.33 8.95
C LEU A 4 21.73 -29.07 8.08
N ALA A 5 21.56 -27.90 8.68
CA ALA A 5 21.49 -26.63 7.95
C ALA A 5 22.86 -26.20 7.37
N ILE A 6 23.97 -26.56 8.04
CA ILE A 6 25.32 -26.23 7.56
C ILE A 6 25.74 -27.18 6.43
N ALA A 7 25.28 -28.44 6.45
CA ALA A 7 25.59 -29.43 5.41
C ALA A 7 24.92 -29.12 4.06
N VAL A 8 23.72 -28.52 4.06
CA VAL A 8 23.04 -28.13 2.80
C VAL A 8 23.74 -26.95 2.11
N CYS A 9 24.48 -26.12 2.85
CA CYS A 9 25.28 -25.03 2.28
C CYS A 9 26.65 -25.47 1.74
N SER A 10 27.06 -26.73 1.89
CA SER A 10 28.37 -27.21 1.40
C SER A 10 28.30 -27.94 0.05
N ASP A 11 27.11 -28.22 -0.47
CA ASP A 11 26.96 -28.86 -1.78
C ASP A 11 27.24 -27.85 -2.90
N ARG A 12 28.52 -27.77 -3.29
CA ARG A 12 29.08 -26.89 -4.33
C ARG A 12 28.40 -27.02 -5.69
N ARG A 13 27.53 -28.01 -5.90
CA ARG A 13 26.93 -28.29 -7.20
C ARG A 13 25.88 -27.26 -7.65
N TRP A 14 25.26 -26.55 -6.71
CA TRP A 14 24.25 -25.53 -6.99
C TRP A 14 24.82 -24.10 -7.00
N MET A 15 26.05 -23.94 -6.52
CA MET A 15 26.81 -22.68 -6.51
C MET A 15 27.55 -22.49 -7.82
N GLY A 16 26.88 -21.95 -8.84
CA GLY A 16 27.54 -21.17 -9.89
C GLY A 16 28.31 -19.97 -9.30
N ASP A 17 28.85 -19.07 -10.12
CA ASP A 17 29.79 -17.96 -9.78
C ASP A 17 29.49 -17.07 -8.55
N TRP A 18 28.36 -17.27 -7.86
CA TRP A 18 28.01 -16.73 -6.56
C TRP A 18 28.66 -17.45 -5.36
N ALA A 19 29.55 -18.43 -5.58
CA ALA A 19 30.43 -18.90 -4.52
C ALA A 19 31.23 -17.71 -3.98
N LEU A 20 30.89 -17.26 -2.76
CA LEU A 20 31.62 -16.20 -2.07
C LEU A 20 33.10 -16.61 -2.03
N ARG A 21 33.90 -16.03 -2.93
CA ARG A 21 35.36 -16.14 -2.89
C ARG A 21 35.77 -15.33 -1.68
N VAL A 22 35.75 -15.96 -0.51
CA VAL A 22 36.34 -15.38 0.69
C VAL A 22 37.83 -15.25 0.38
N PRO A 23 38.36 -14.03 0.18
CA PRO A 23 39.78 -13.87 -0.06
C PRO A 23 40.51 -14.44 1.15
N GLU A 24 41.64 -15.11 0.94
CA GLU A 24 42.46 -15.69 2.02
C GLU A 24 42.88 -14.63 3.07
N ALA A 25 42.82 -13.34 2.70
CA ALA A 25 42.95 -12.18 3.57
C ALA A 25 41.85 -12.04 4.66
N LEU A 26 40.75 -12.80 4.57
CA LEU A 26 39.67 -12.89 5.57
C LEU A 26 39.82 -14.14 6.46
N ALA A 27 40.99 -14.80 6.44
CA ALA A 27 41.44 -15.60 7.57
C ALA A 27 41.53 -14.66 8.78
N LEU A 28 40.41 -14.58 9.52
CA LEU A 28 40.16 -13.65 10.62
C LEU A 28 41.39 -13.60 11.54
N GLN A 29 42.23 -12.57 11.37
CA GLN A 29 43.19 -12.18 12.40
C GLN A 29 42.42 -12.05 13.71
N GLU A 30 43.03 -12.37 14.86
CA GLU A 30 42.34 -12.47 16.15
C GLU A 30 41.46 -11.23 16.49
N GLY A 31 41.83 -10.05 15.97
CA GLY A 31 41.04 -8.81 16.08
C GLY A 31 39.66 -8.84 15.43
N ALA A 32 39.43 -9.64 14.39
CA ALA A 32 38.12 -9.71 13.72
C ALA A 32 37.10 -10.56 14.50
N LYS A 33 37.54 -11.48 15.37
CA LYS A 33 36.65 -12.20 16.31
C LYS A 33 35.98 -11.24 17.31
N LEU A 34 36.69 -10.19 17.72
CA LEU A 34 36.17 -9.14 18.60
C LEU A 34 35.11 -8.27 17.91
N LEU A 35 35.12 -8.19 16.58
CA LEU A 35 34.13 -7.43 15.80
C LEU A 35 32.84 -8.20 15.53
N ILE A 36 32.89 -9.55 15.53
CA ILE A 36 31.70 -10.37 15.26
C ILE A 36 30.61 -10.09 16.30
N VAL A 37 30.95 -10.07 17.59
CA VAL A 37 29.98 -9.84 18.68
C VAL A 37 29.25 -8.49 18.55
N PRO A 38 29.93 -7.33 18.46
CA PRO A 38 29.24 -6.05 18.31
C PRO A 38 28.50 -5.92 16.97
N VAL A 39 29.02 -6.48 15.88
CA VAL A 39 28.32 -6.47 14.57
C VAL A 39 27.05 -7.31 14.64
N SER A 40 27.09 -8.50 15.25
CA SER A 40 25.90 -9.33 15.48
C SER A 40 24.89 -8.62 16.36
N PHE A 41 25.33 -7.93 17.43
CA PHE A 41 24.46 -7.15 18.30
C PHE A 41 23.78 -5.99 17.55
N LEU A 42 24.54 -5.19 16.80
CA LEU A 42 24.02 -4.11 15.96
C LEU A 42 23.04 -4.63 14.90
N LEU A 43 23.33 -5.78 14.30
CA LEU A 43 22.45 -6.41 13.33
C LEU A 43 21.11 -6.78 13.97
N VAL A 44 21.11 -7.33 15.18
CA VAL A 44 19.87 -7.66 15.91
C VAL A 44 19.01 -6.42 16.17
N PHE A 45 19.58 -5.30 16.63
CA PHE A 45 18.79 -4.06 16.78
C PHE A 45 18.25 -3.53 15.46
N ARG A 46 19.07 -3.57 14.40
CA ARG A 46 18.65 -3.11 13.08
C ARG A 46 17.50 -3.95 12.54
N LEU A 47 17.59 -5.28 12.69
CA LEU A 47 16.54 -6.21 12.25
C LEU A 47 15.26 -6.05 13.07
N ASN A 48 15.37 -5.88 14.39
CA ASN A 48 14.20 -5.61 15.24
C ASN A 48 13.47 -4.33 14.80
N ARG A 49 14.21 -3.23 14.58
CA ARG A 49 13.60 -1.97 14.11
C ARG A 49 12.99 -2.10 12.71
N ALA A 50 13.64 -2.83 11.81
CA ALA A 50 13.11 -3.10 10.47
C ALA A 50 11.84 -3.96 10.52
N ALA A 51 11.79 -4.96 11.39
CA ALA A 51 10.63 -5.82 11.59
C ALA A 51 9.43 -5.00 12.09
N VAL A 52 9.60 -4.17 13.11
CA VAL A 52 8.54 -3.26 13.62
C VAL A 52 7.98 -2.41 12.49
N ARG A 53 8.84 -1.71 11.74
CA ARG A 53 8.42 -0.86 10.62
C ARG A 53 7.66 -1.64 9.53
N PHE A 54 8.07 -2.87 9.26
CA PHE A 54 7.39 -3.74 8.29
C PHE A 54 5.97 -4.11 8.76
N TYR A 55 5.82 -4.51 10.02
CA TYR A 55 4.52 -4.85 10.58
C TYR A 55 3.59 -3.64 10.71
N ASP A 56 4.12 -2.49 11.10
CA ASP A 56 3.35 -1.23 11.17
C ASP A 56 2.79 -0.84 9.80
N ALA A 57 3.62 -0.90 8.75
CA ALA A 57 3.17 -0.62 7.39
C ALA A 57 2.09 -1.62 6.93
N ARG A 58 2.28 -2.92 7.20
CA ARG A 58 1.29 -3.96 6.86
C ARG A 58 -0.04 -3.75 7.59
N ALA A 59 0.01 -3.40 8.88
CA ALA A 59 -1.18 -3.11 9.68
C ALA A 59 -1.92 -1.87 9.16
N ALA A 60 -1.19 -0.80 8.84
CA ALA A 60 -1.75 0.42 8.28
C ALA A 60 -2.47 0.18 6.93
N PHE A 61 -1.84 -0.56 6.01
CA PHE A 61 -2.50 -0.94 4.76
C PHE A 61 -3.72 -1.85 4.98
N GLY A 62 -3.68 -2.75 5.95
CA GLY A 62 -4.84 -3.55 6.34
C GLY A 62 -6.02 -2.69 6.81
N SER A 63 -5.73 -1.67 7.63
CA SER A 63 -6.72 -0.68 8.07
C SER A 63 -7.32 0.09 6.89
N VAL A 64 -6.51 0.54 5.94
CA VAL A 64 -6.98 1.24 4.72
C VAL A 64 -7.97 0.38 3.93
N ILE A 65 -7.65 -0.89 3.67
CA ILE A 65 -8.54 -1.80 2.93
C ILE A 65 -9.84 -2.05 3.71
N HIS A 66 -9.76 -2.18 5.03
CA HIS A 66 -10.95 -2.32 5.87
C HIS A 66 -11.87 -1.10 5.75
N VAL A 67 -11.33 0.12 5.86
CA VAL A 67 -12.10 1.37 5.70
C VAL A 67 -12.73 1.45 4.30
N CYS A 68 -12.00 1.07 3.25
CA CYS A 68 -12.55 1.03 1.88
C CYS A 68 -13.76 0.09 1.78
N ARG A 69 -13.70 -1.10 2.39
CA ARG A 69 -14.83 -2.05 2.39
C ARG A 69 -16.04 -1.52 3.16
N VAL A 70 -15.81 -0.93 4.33
CA VAL A 70 -16.88 -0.31 5.12
C VAL A 70 -17.52 0.83 4.33
N LEU A 71 -16.71 1.67 3.69
CA LEU A 71 -17.16 2.80 2.89
C LEU A 71 -18.00 2.35 1.68
N ALA A 72 -17.57 1.29 0.97
CA ALA A 72 -18.36 0.71 -0.12
C ALA A 72 -19.70 0.13 0.38
N SER A 73 -19.69 -0.56 1.53
CA SER A 73 -20.93 -1.09 2.13
C SER A 73 -21.88 0.04 2.53
N GLN A 74 -21.36 1.13 3.08
CA GLN A 74 -22.15 2.30 3.46
C GLN A 74 -22.70 3.03 2.23
N ALA A 75 -21.91 3.15 1.16
CA ALA A 75 -22.38 3.71 -0.11
C ALA A 75 -23.59 2.95 -0.65
N VAL A 76 -23.53 1.61 -0.61
CA VAL A 76 -24.64 0.77 -1.08
C VAL A 76 -25.86 0.86 -0.17
N ALA A 77 -25.66 0.90 1.15
CA ALA A 77 -26.76 0.98 2.12
C ALA A 77 -27.48 2.34 2.11
N TYR A 78 -26.74 3.44 2.01
CA TYR A 78 -27.27 4.81 2.18
C TYR A 78 -27.35 5.61 0.87
N GLY A 79 -26.87 5.06 -0.25
CA GLY A 79 -26.87 5.71 -1.58
C GLY A 79 -27.93 5.15 -2.54
N ALA A 80 -28.92 4.40 -2.04
CA ALA A 80 -29.93 3.75 -2.88
C ALA A 80 -30.76 4.74 -3.73
N GLN A 81 -30.91 5.97 -3.26
CA GLN A 81 -31.61 7.07 -3.93
C GLN A 81 -30.91 7.58 -5.19
N ASN A 82 -29.58 7.42 -5.29
CA ASN A 82 -28.79 7.92 -6.42
C ASN A 82 -27.79 6.85 -6.85
N VAL A 83 -28.26 6.00 -7.77
CA VAL A 83 -27.51 4.86 -8.30
C VAL A 83 -26.20 5.31 -8.96
N GLU A 84 -26.22 6.42 -9.70
CA GLU A 84 -25.03 6.93 -10.39
C GLU A 84 -23.96 7.39 -9.40
N ALA A 85 -24.33 8.19 -8.40
CA ALA A 85 -23.40 8.69 -7.39
C ALA A 85 -22.86 7.55 -6.49
N ARG A 86 -23.70 6.55 -6.18
CA ARG A 86 -23.28 5.34 -5.47
C ARG A 86 -22.24 4.56 -6.27
N ASP A 87 -22.51 4.30 -7.54
CA ASP A 87 -21.63 3.51 -8.39
C ASP A 87 -20.31 4.25 -8.65
N ASP A 88 -20.34 5.57 -8.84
CA ASP A 88 -19.14 6.40 -8.95
C ASP A 88 -18.30 6.34 -7.67
N MET A 89 -18.94 6.47 -6.49
CA MET A 89 -18.26 6.33 -5.20
C MET A 89 -17.59 4.96 -5.06
N CYS A 90 -18.28 3.86 -5.39
CA CYS A 90 -17.72 2.51 -5.36
C CYS A 90 -16.54 2.33 -6.31
N ARG A 91 -16.59 2.89 -7.53
CA ARG A 91 -15.49 2.85 -8.51
C ARG A 91 -14.24 3.54 -7.96
N TRP A 92 -14.40 4.73 -7.36
CA TRP A 92 -13.27 5.47 -6.78
C TRP A 92 -12.72 4.85 -5.50
N VAL A 93 -13.56 4.18 -4.70
CA VAL A 93 -13.12 3.39 -3.53
C VAL A 93 -12.19 2.24 -3.96
N VAL A 94 -12.47 1.58 -5.08
CA VAL A 94 -11.60 0.52 -5.64
C VAL A 94 -10.31 1.10 -6.21
N ALA A 95 -10.37 2.26 -6.85
CA ALA A 95 -9.20 2.92 -7.44
C ALA A 95 -8.18 3.41 -6.38
N PHE A 96 -8.64 3.80 -5.20
CA PHE A 96 -7.81 4.44 -4.17
C PHE A 96 -6.64 3.59 -3.65
N PRO A 97 -6.80 2.30 -3.28
CA PRO A 97 -5.67 1.46 -2.88
C PRO A 97 -4.62 1.27 -3.98
N VAL A 98 -5.05 1.18 -5.24
CA VAL A 98 -4.17 1.06 -6.41
C VAL A 98 -3.38 2.35 -6.60
N ALA A 99 -4.04 3.50 -6.57
CA ALA A 99 -3.41 4.81 -6.62
C ALA A 99 -2.43 5.04 -5.47
N THR A 100 -2.78 4.61 -4.25
CA THR A 100 -1.92 4.71 -3.06
C THR A 100 -0.66 3.86 -3.21
N ARG A 101 -0.81 2.63 -3.72
CA ARG A 101 0.33 1.75 -4.01
C ARG A 101 1.26 2.38 -5.05
N ASN A 102 0.71 2.90 -6.14
CA ASN A 102 1.49 3.48 -7.24
C ASN A 102 2.24 4.74 -6.78
N TYR A 103 1.55 5.62 -6.05
CA TYR A 103 2.16 6.80 -5.43
C TYR A 103 3.31 6.44 -4.48
N LEU A 104 3.14 5.44 -3.60
CA LEU A 104 4.17 5.04 -2.64
C LEU A 104 5.37 4.34 -3.25
N ARG A 105 5.21 3.72 -4.42
CA ARG A 105 6.32 3.10 -5.15
C ARG A 105 7.15 4.11 -5.95
N ALA A 106 6.66 5.34 -6.13
CA ALA A 106 7.20 6.30 -7.09
C ALA A 106 7.38 5.70 -8.51
N GLU A 107 6.64 4.62 -8.79
CA GLU A 107 6.56 4.02 -10.11
C GLU A 107 5.48 4.78 -10.88
N ALA A 108 5.67 4.96 -12.19
CA ALA A 108 4.64 5.44 -13.10
C ALA A 108 4.05 4.28 -13.90
N PRO A 109 3.36 3.30 -13.27
CA PRO A 109 2.72 2.22 -14.00
C PRO A 109 1.58 2.78 -14.85
N ASP A 110 1.22 2.03 -15.89
CA ASP A 110 0.08 2.34 -16.74
C ASP A 110 -1.23 2.17 -15.96
N VAL A 111 -1.67 3.26 -15.32
CA VAL A 111 -2.91 3.34 -14.53
C VAL A 111 -4.12 2.95 -15.37
N GLY A 112 -4.11 3.26 -16.67
CA GLY A 112 -5.20 2.93 -17.59
C GLY A 112 -5.39 1.42 -17.75
N ARG A 113 -4.29 0.65 -17.73
CA ARG A 113 -4.34 -0.81 -17.76
C ARG A 113 -4.80 -1.42 -16.43
N GLU A 114 -4.33 -0.90 -15.30
CA GLU A 114 -4.65 -1.46 -13.98
C GLU A 114 -6.09 -1.19 -13.55
N LEU A 115 -6.64 -0.04 -13.94
CA LEU A 115 -7.99 0.40 -13.62
C LEU A 115 -8.94 0.27 -14.82
N ALA A 116 -8.56 -0.50 -15.83
CA ALA A 116 -9.40 -0.77 -17.00
C ALA A 116 -10.75 -1.38 -16.57
N GLY A 117 -11.85 -0.77 -17.01
CA GLY A 117 -13.21 -1.18 -16.64
C GLY A 117 -13.68 -0.69 -15.28
N VAL A 118 -12.79 -0.16 -14.43
CA VAL A 118 -13.17 0.54 -13.19
C VAL A 118 -13.23 2.04 -13.43
N LEU A 119 -12.22 2.63 -14.07
CA LEU A 119 -12.21 4.06 -14.43
C LEU A 119 -12.37 4.24 -15.93
N SER A 120 -12.96 5.35 -16.35
CA SER A 120 -12.94 5.73 -17.76
C SER A 120 -11.50 6.08 -18.18
N PRO A 121 -11.19 6.07 -19.50
CA PRO A 121 -9.87 6.46 -19.99
C PRO A 121 -9.49 7.89 -19.56
N ASP A 122 -10.45 8.81 -19.55
CA ASP A 122 -10.24 10.21 -19.16
C ASP A 122 -9.95 10.35 -17.66
N GLU A 123 -10.64 9.58 -16.82
CA GLU A 123 -10.41 9.53 -15.37
C GLU A 123 -9.05 8.94 -15.04
N SER A 124 -8.65 7.89 -15.76
CA SER A 124 -7.35 7.25 -15.62
C SER A 124 -6.22 8.22 -16.03
N ALA A 125 -6.39 8.95 -17.12
CA ALA A 125 -5.45 9.97 -17.57
C ALA A 125 -5.38 11.16 -16.60
N ALA A 126 -6.50 11.55 -15.98
CA ALA A 126 -6.51 12.56 -14.93
C ALA A 126 -5.77 12.09 -13.66
N LEU A 127 -5.93 10.83 -13.29
CA LEU A 127 -5.25 10.22 -12.14
C LEU A 127 -3.74 10.09 -12.38
N GLN A 128 -3.33 9.74 -13.60
CA GLN A 128 -1.92 9.66 -13.97
C GLN A 128 -1.21 11.03 -13.96
N ARG A 129 -1.92 12.11 -14.31
CA ARG A 129 -1.39 13.48 -14.30
C ARG A 129 -1.39 14.15 -12.93
N ALA A 130 -2.10 13.59 -11.95
CA ALA A 130 -2.17 14.18 -10.62
C ALA A 130 -0.85 14.01 -9.87
N GLU A 131 -0.35 15.09 -9.27
CA GLU A 131 0.85 15.07 -8.42
C GLU A 131 0.68 14.12 -7.22
N VAL A 132 -0.50 14.15 -6.60
CA VAL A 132 -0.85 13.28 -5.48
C VAL A 132 -2.10 12.46 -5.83
N GLN A 133 -1.86 11.31 -6.47
CA GLN A 133 -2.92 10.41 -6.98
C GLN A 133 -3.97 10.03 -5.92
N PRO A 134 -3.60 9.65 -4.67
CA PRO A 134 -4.57 9.22 -3.67
C PRO A 134 -5.52 10.35 -3.24
N LEU A 135 -5.03 11.59 -3.21
CA LEU A 135 -5.85 12.76 -2.87
C LEU A 135 -6.89 13.04 -3.95
N LEU A 136 -6.57 12.82 -5.22
CA LEU A 136 -7.56 12.94 -6.29
C LEU A 136 -8.69 11.92 -6.10
N CYS A 137 -8.36 10.66 -5.81
CA CYS A 137 -9.37 9.64 -5.53
C CYS A 137 -10.28 10.04 -4.36
N LEU A 138 -9.71 10.57 -3.26
CA LEU A 138 -10.49 11.05 -2.11
C LEU A 138 -11.40 12.22 -2.47
N ASP A 139 -10.94 13.18 -3.28
CA ASP A 139 -11.80 14.28 -3.75
C ASP A 139 -12.96 13.77 -4.61
N ARG A 140 -12.71 12.77 -5.47
CA ARG A 140 -13.76 12.13 -6.29
C ARG A 140 -14.80 11.40 -5.44
N MET A 141 -14.35 10.59 -4.48
CA MET A 141 -15.25 9.95 -3.51
C MET A 141 -16.09 10.97 -2.74
N ARG A 142 -15.49 12.07 -2.29
CA ARG A 142 -16.17 13.15 -1.58
C ARG A 142 -17.24 13.82 -2.45
N ARG A 143 -16.95 14.09 -3.72
CA ARG A 143 -17.93 14.67 -4.66
C ARG A 143 -19.10 13.72 -4.92
N ALA A 144 -18.83 12.43 -5.10
CA ALA A 144 -19.86 11.42 -5.28
C ALA A 144 -20.77 11.31 -4.04
N ALA A 145 -20.19 11.28 -2.83
CA ALA A 145 -20.95 11.29 -1.58
C ALA A 145 -21.83 12.55 -1.42
N LEU A 146 -21.30 13.73 -1.78
CA LEU A 146 -22.07 14.97 -1.75
C LEU A 146 -23.24 14.96 -2.75
N ALA A 147 -23.04 14.39 -3.93
CA ALA A 147 -24.09 14.24 -4.93
C ALA A 147 -25.22 13.31 -4.42
N ALA A 148 -24.85 12.19 -3.79
CA ALA A 148 -25.81 11.24 -3.20
C ALA A 148 -26.61 11.86 -2.03
N ALA A 149 -25.98 12.68 -1.20
CA ALA A 149 -26.64 13.38 -0.10
C ALA A 149 -27.64 14.43 -0.59
N ARG A 150 -27.30 15.20 -1.63
CA ARG A 150 -28.18 16.25 -2.17
C ARG A 150 -29.44 15.71 -2.87
N SER A 151 -29.39 14.46 -3.35
CA SER A 151 -30.54 13.80 -3.98
C SER A 151 -31.53 13.20 -2.99
N ASN A 152 -31.22 13.15 -1.69
CA ASN A 152 -32.10 12.54 -0.71
C ASN A 152 -33.15 13.55 -0.23
N ALA A 153 -34.40 13.39 -0.68
CA ALA A 153 -35.51 14.25 -0.29
C ALA A 153 -35.97 14.04 1.18
N ALA A 154 -35.54 12.94 1.82
CA ALA A 154 -35.85 12.63 3.21
C ALA A 154 -34.83 13.21 4.21
N ASP A 155 -33.68 13.70 3.73
CA ASP A 155 -32.73 14.41 4.58
C ASP A 155 -33.29 15.80 4.87
N ALA A 156 -33.82 15.97 6.08
CA ALA A 156 -34.31 17.24 6.57
C ALA A 156 -33.26 18.35 6.37
N GLU A 157 -33.77 19.56 6.10
CA GLU A 157 -33.04 20.82 6.03
C GLU A 157 -31.97 20.86 7.13
N ALA A 158 -30.69 20.79 6.75
CA ALA A 158 -29.48 20.84 7.60
C ALA A 158 -28.70 19.54 7.94
N VAL A 159 -28.73 18.50 7.11
CA VAL A 159 -27.44 17.80 6.78
C VAL A 159 -26.87 18.31 5.44
N SER A 160 -27.35 19.49 5.02
CA SER A 160 -26.85 20.22 3.86
C SER A 160 -25.44 20.71 4.13
N ALA A 161 -24.43 19.94 3.72
CA ALA A 161 -23.15 20.38 3.14
C ALA A 161 -22.33 21.52 3.81
N ALA A 162 -22.72 21.99 4.99
CA ALA A 162 -22.09 23.05 5.77
C ALA A 162 -21.12 22.42 6.78
N ALA A 163 -21.46 21.26 7.33
CA ALA A 163 -20.60 20.49 8.22
C ALA A 163 -19.35 19.90 7.52
N LEU A 164 -19.34 19.82 6.19
CA LEU A 164 -18.23 19.28 5.38
C LEU A 164 -17.38 20.35 4.69
N ARG A 165 -17.62 21.64 5.00
CA ARG A 165 -16.75 22.76 4.61
C ARG A 165 -15.85 23.12 5.79
N SER A 166 -14.81 22.31 6.01
CA SER A 166 -13.66 22.70 6.83
C SER A 166 -12.47 22.90 5.91
#